data_AF-A0A093DG27-F1
#
_entry.id   AF-A0A093DG27-F1
#
_cell.length_a   1.000
_cell.length_b   1.000
_cell.length_c   1.000
_cell.angle_alpha   90.00
_cell.angle_beta   90.00
_cell.angle_gamma   90.00
#
_symmetry.space_group_name_H-M   'P 1'
#
loop_
_entity.id
_entity.type
_entity.pdbx_description
1 polymer ?
#
loop_
_entity_poly.entity_id
_entity_poly.type
_entity_poly.pdbx_seq_one_letter_code
_entity_poly.pdbx_strand_id
1 'polypeptide(L)'
;IYLSIYLSVIYHLSIYLSIYLSIYLSIYLSIYLSIYLSIYLSIYLSIYLSIYLSIYLSIYLSIYLSIYLSIYLSIYLSIYLSIYLSIYLSIYLSIYLSIYLSIYL
;
A
#
# COMPACT_ATOMS: atom_id res chain seq x y z
N ILE A 1 -4.38 -30.10 -68.59
CA ILE A 1 -4.37 -28.64 -68.78
C ILE A 1 -5.47 -27.97 -67.93
N TYR A 2 -6.76 -28.30 -68.12
CA TYR A 2 -7.83 -27.69 -67.30
C TYR A 2 -7.70 -28.03 -65.80
N LEU A 3 -7.48 -29.31 -65.47
CA LEU A 3 -7.30 -29.76 -64.09
C LEU A 3 -6.08 -29.10 -63.41
N SER A 4 -4.96 -28.96 -64.13
CA SER A 4 -3.74 -28.35 -63.60
C SER A 4 -3.91 -26.84 -63.37
N ILE A 5 -4.64 -26.14 -64.23
CA ILE A 5 -4.97 -24.72 -64.04
C ILE A 5 -5.88 -24.55 -62.82
N TYR A 6 -6.92 -25.38 -62.71
CA TYR A 6 -7.82 -25.36 -61.57
C TYR A 6 -7.09 -25.58 -60.22
N LEU A 7 -6.20 -26.58 -60.17
CA LEU A 7 -5.36 -26.84 -58.99
C LEU A 7 -4.45 -25.65 -58.65
N SER A 8 -3.85 -24.99 -59.65
CA SER A 8 -2.98 -23.83 -59.44
C SER A 8 -3.74 -22.62 -58.87
N VAL A 9 -4.97 -22.38 -59.33
CA VAL A 9 -5.82 -21.28 -58.84
C VAL A 9 -6.24 -21.52 -57.39
N ILE A 10 -6.61 -22.76 -57.05
CA ILE A 10 -6.95 -23.12 -55.65
C ILE A 10 -5.76 -22.91 -54.73
N TYR A 11 -4.56 -23.33 -55.15
CA TYR A 11 -3.35 -23.17 -54.36
C TYR A 11 -3.00 -21.69 -54.15
N HIS A 12 -3.17 -20.85 -55.17
CA HIS A 12 -2.92 -19.42 -55.05
C HIS A 12 -3.93 -18.74 -54.13
N LEU A 13 -5.21 -19.14 -54.19
CA LEU A 13 -6.27 -18.63 -53.33
C LEU A 13 -6.06 -19.06 -51.87
N SER A 14 -5.63 -20.31 -51.63
CA SER A 14 -5.39 -20.82 -50.27
C SER A 14 -4.20 -20.12 -49.62
N ILE A 15 -3.12 -19.84 -50.38
CA ILE A 15 -1.99 -19.05 -49.89
C ILE A 15 -2.44 -17.63 -49.58
N TYR A 16 -3.14 -16.96 -50.49
CA TYR A 16 -3.62 -15.60 -50.26
C TYR A 16 -4.50 -15.51 -49.02
N LEU A 17 -5.47 -16.42 -48.88
CA LEU A 17 -6.37 -16.44 -47.74
C LEU A 17 -5.63 -16.73 -46.42
N SER A 18 -4.71 -17.70 -46.42
CA SER A 18 -3.95 -18.04 -45.21
C SER A 18 -3.04 -16.89 -44.75
N ILE A 19 -2.38 -16.21 -45.68
CA ILE A 19 -1.54 -15.03 -45.37
C ILE A 19 -2.43 -13.88 -44.87
N TYR A 20 -3.51 -13.56 -45.57
CA TYR A 20 -4.42 -12.50 -45.17
C TYR A 20 -5.01 -12.75 -43.78
N LEU A 21 -5.52 -13.96 -43.54
CA LEU A 21 -6.14 -14.33 -42.27
C LEU A 21 -5.11 -14.34 -41.14
N SER A 22 -3.91 -14.89 -41.36
CA SER A 22 -2.86 -14.93 -40.34
C SER A 22 -2.38 -13.54 -39.95
N ILE A 23 -2.17 -12.65 -40.92
CA ILE A 23 -1.77 -11.26 -40.66
C ILE A 23 -2.90 -10.50 -39.96
N TYR A 24 -4.12 -10.56 -40.50
CA TYR A 24 -5.26 -9.86 -39.90
C TYR A 24 -5.51 -10.33 -38.47
N LEU A 25 -5.56 -11.64 -38.25
CA LEU A 25 -5.82 -12.21 -36.93
C LEU A 25 -4.67 -11.92 -35.96
N SER A 26 -3.41 -12.07 -36.38
CA SER A 26 -2.27 -11.80 -35.50
C SER A 26 -2.21 -10.33 -35.09
N ILE A 27 -2.41 -9.40 -36.02
CA ILE A 27 -2.39 -7.96 -35.73
C ILE A 27 -3.60 -7.59 -34.86
N TYR A 28 -4.81 -7.97 -35.26
CA TYR A 28 -6.01 -7.64 -34.51
C TYR A 28 -5.96 -8.21 -33.09
N LEU A 29 -5.61 -9.49 -32.96
CA LEU A 29 -5.55 -10.16 -31.66
C LEU A 29 -4.42 -9.60 -30.80
N SER A 30 -3.22 -9.37 -31.36
CA SER A 30 -2.10 -8.82 -30.59
C SER A 30 -2.40 -7.40 -30.09
N ILE A 31 -2.96 -6.53 -30.94
CA ILE A 31 -3.30 -5.17 -30.56
C ILE A 31 -4.44 -5.17 -29.54
N TYR A 32 -5.53 -5.88 -29.84
CA TYR A 32 -6.69 -5.91 -28.94
C TYR A 32 -6.30 -6.50 -27.58
N LEU A 33 -5.60 -7.64 -27.57
CA LEU A 33 -5.21 -8.30 -26.33
C LEU A 33 -4.18 -7.46 -25.55
N SER A 34 -3.18 -6.90 -26.22
CA SER A 34 -2.16 -6.09 -25.53
C SER A 34 -2.77 -4.82 -24.93
N ILE A 35 -3.61 -4.10 -25.67
CA ILE A 35 -4.24 -2.87 -25.20
C ILE A 35 -5.25 -3.20 -24.09
N TYR A 36 -6.16 -4.14 -24.34
CA TYR A 36 -7.18 -4.49 -23.36
C TYR A 36 -6.54 -5.01 -22.07
N LEU A 37 -5.59 -5.95 -22.17
CA LEU A 37 -4.94 -6.52 -21.00
C LEU A 37 -4.07 -5.49 -20.27
N SER A 38 -3.30 -4.66 -21.00
CA SER A 38 -2.48 -3.63 -20.35
C SER A 38 -3.32 -2.59 -19.62
N ILE A 39 -4.40 -2.09 -20.24
CA ILE A 39 -5.29 -1.11 -19.63
C ILE A 39 -6.04 -1.73 -18.45
N TYR A 40 -6.67 -2.88 -18.66
CA TYR A 40 -7.44 -3.55 -17.61
C TYR A 40 -6.55 -3.90 -16.43
N LEU A 41 -5.41 -4.54 -16.67
CA LEU A 41 -4.49 -4.95 -15.61
C LEU A 41 -3.86 -3.75 -14.92
N SER A 42 -3.43 -2.72 -15.65
CA SER A 42 -2.82 -1.53 -15.04
C SER A 42 -3.82 -0.79 -14.17
N ILE A 43 -5.05 -0.55 -14.66
CA ILE A 43 -6.09 0.15 -13.90
C ILE A 43 -6.52 -0.69 -12.71
N TYR A 44 -6.89 -1.95 -12.93
CA TYR A 44 -7.37 -2.81 -11.85
C TYR A 44 -6.31 -3.00 -10.78
N LEU A 45 -5.07 -3.33 -11.17
CA LEU A 45 -3.98 -3.54 -10.23
C LEU A 45 -3.59 -2.24 -9.52
N SER A 46 -3.49 -1.11 -10.22
CA SER A 46 -3.14 0.17 -9.59
C SER A 46 -4.20 0.61 -8.59
N ILE A 47 -5.47 0.55 -8.95
CA ILE A 47 -6.58 0.93 -8.06
C ILE A 47 -6.65 -0.03 -6.88
N TYR A 48 -6.69 -1.34 -7.13
CA TYR A 48 -6.81 -2.32 -6.07
C TYR A 48 -5.61 -2.25 -5.11
N LEU A 49 -4.39 -2.22 -5.64
CA LEU A 49 -3.18 -2.16 -4.82
C LEU A 49 -3.08 -0.83 -4.07
N SER A 50 -3.35 0.31 -4.72
CA SER A 50 -3.27 1.62 -4.05
C SER A 50 -4.31 1.75 -2.95
N ILE A 51 -5.56 1.37 -3.19
CA ILE A 51 -6.62 1.45 -2.19
C ILE A 51 -6.36 0.47 -1.06
N TYR A 52 -6.12 -0.81 -1.39
CA TYR A 52 -5.90 -1.83 -0.37
C TYR A 52 -4.68 -1.50 0.49
N LEU A 53 -3.55 -1.16 -0.13
CA LEU A 53 -2.32 -0.84 0.58
C LEU A 53 -2.46 0.45 1.39
N SER A 54 -3.06 1.51 0.83
CA SER A 54 -3.24 2.77 1.56
C SER A 54 -4.15 2.60 2.76
N ILE A 55 -5.28 1.91 2.61
CA ILE A 55 -6.22 1.66 3.71
C ILE A 55 -5.56 0.76 4.76
N TYR A 56 -5.00 -0.37 4.35
CA TYR A 56 -4.38 -1.31 5.28
C TYR A 56 -3.22 -0.65 6.04
N LEU A 57 -2.32 0.03 5.34
CA LEU A 57 -1.16 0.68 5.94
C LEU A 57 -1.59 1.86 6.83
N SER A 58 -2.52 2.71 6.39
CA SER A 58 -2.99 3.84 7.20
C SER A 58 -3.68 3.36 8.46
N ILE A 59 -4.58 2.39 8.38
CA ILE A 59 -5.29 1.85 9.54
C ILE A 59 -4.30 1.15 10.47
N TYR A 60 -3.49 0.23 9.96
CA TYR A 60 -2.54 -0.52 10.77
C TYR A 60 -1.55 0.42 11.47
N LEU A 61 -0.94 1.34 10.72
CA LEU A 61 0.04 2.28 11.26
C LEU A 61 -0.61 3.25 12.24
N SER A 62 -1.78 3.81 11.92
CA SER A 62 -2.47 4.76 12.79
C SER A 62 -2.87 4.11 14.11
N ILE A 63 -3.46 2.92 14.09
CA ILE A 63 -3.86 2.18 15.28
C ILE A 63 -2.63 1.75 16.07
N TYR A 64 -1.67 1.09 15.43
CA TYR A 64 -0.48 0.60 16.13
C TYR A 64 0.30 1.76 16.77
N LEU A 65 0.56 2.82 16.00
CA LEU A 65 1.30 3.98 16.50
C LEU A 65 0.51 4.72 17.58
N SER A 66 -0.78 4.95 17.39
CA SER A 66 -1.59 5.66 18.40
C SER A 66 -1.69 4.88 19.71
N ILE A 67 -1.95 3.57 19.65
CA ILE A 67 -2.03 2.73 20.85
C ILE A 67 -0.67 2.62 21.51
N TYR A 68 0.37 2.26 20.75
CA TYR A 68 1.71 2.09 21.31
C TYR A 68 2.23 3.39 21.93
N LEU A 69 2.13 4.50 21.18
CA LEU A 69 2.60 5.80 21.65
C LEU A 69 1.76 6.30 22.83
N SER A 70 0.43 6.20 22.78
CA SER A 70 -0.43 6.67 23.87
C SER A 70 -0.18 5.87 25.15
N ILE A 71 -0.11 4.55 25.07
CA ILE A 71 0.13 3.69 26.24
C ILE A 71 1.54 3.92 26.77
N TYR A 72 2.56 3.85 25.91
CA TYR A 72 3.94 4.01 26.34
C TYR A 72 4.18 5.39 26.94
N LEU A 73 3.75 6.45 26.26
CA LEU A 73 3.92 7.82 26.73
C LEU A 73 3.11 8.08 27.99
N SER A 74 1.84 7.67 28.05
CA SER A 74 1.00 7.90 29.23
C SER A 74 1.52 7.17 30.45
N ILE A 75 1.91 5.90 30.33
CA ILE A 75 2.44 5.13 31.44
C ILE A 75 3.80 5.68 31.87
N TYR A 76 4.72 5.86 30.92
CA TYR A 76 6.06 6.34 31.25
C TYR A 76 6.02 7.73 31.87
N LEU A 77 5.28 8.67 31.26
CA LEU A 77 5.18 10.03 31.75
C LEU A 77 4.42 10.08 33.08
N SER A 78 3.31 9.36 33.24
CA SER A 78 2.55 9.37 34.50
C SER A 78 3.36 8.78 35.65
N ILE A 79 4.05 7.66 35.45
CA ILE A 79 4.89 7.04 36.47
C ILE A 79 6.07 7.95 36.79
N TYR A 80 6.80 8.40 35.77
CA TYR A 80 7.96 9.26 35.98
C TYR A 80 7.58 10.56 36.68
N LEU A 81 6.55 11.27 36.19
CA LEU A 81 6.11 12.53 36.76
C LEU A 81 5.53 12.33 38.17
N SER A 82 4.70 11.31 38.40
CA SER A 82 4.12 11.07 39.72
C SER A 82 5.18 10.74 40.75
N ILE A 83 6.12 9.84 40.45
CA ILE A 83 7.19 9.45 41.36
C ILE A 83 8.13 10.63 41.58
N TYR A 84 8.62 11.25 40.51
CA TYR A 84 9.58 12.35 40.62
C TYR A 84 8.98 13.53 41.37
N LEU A 85 7.78 13.97 40.98
CA LEU A 85 7.12 15.13 41.60
C LEU A 85 6.72 14.83 43.04
N SER A 86 6.13 13.66 43.33
CA SER A 86 5.71 13.34 44.70
C SER A 86 6.90 13.23 45.65
N ILE A 87 7.97 12.53 45.26
CA ILE A 87 9.15 12.36 46.10
C ILE A 87 9.89 13.68 46.24
N TYR A 88 10.19 14.35 45.13
CA TYR A 88 10.95 15.59 45.17
C TYR A 88 10.20 16.68 45.94
N LEU A 89 8.92 16.89 45.65
CA LEU A 89 8.12 17.92 46.30
C LEU A 89 7.90 17.60 47.79
N SER A 90 7.60 16.34 48.15
CA SER A 90 7.39 15.98 49.56
C SER A 90 8.66 16.14 50.39
N ILE A 91 9.80 15.69 49.88
CA ILE A 91 11.08 15.81 50.57
C ILE A 91 11.48 17.29 50.66
N TYR A 92 11.45 18.02 49.54
CA TYR A 92 11.84 19.42 49.53
C TYR A 92 10.96 20.26 50.44
N LEU A 93 9.63 20.12 50.35
CA LEU A 93 8.68 20.89 51.14
C LEU A 93 8.77 20.53 52.63
N SER A 94 8.91 19.25 52.98
CA SER A 94 9.05 18.84 54.39
C SER A 94 10.34 19.37 55.01
N ILE A 95 11.47 19.30 54.29
CA ILE A 95 12.74 19.85 54.76
C ILE A 95 12.65 21.38 54.86
N TYR A 96 12.15 22.05 53.84
CA TYR A 96 12.03 23.51 53.84
C TYR A 96 11.13 24.01 54.98
N LEU A 97 9.95 23.39 55.13
CA LEU A 97 8.98 23.78 56.16
C LEU A 97 9.49 23.50 57.57
N SER A 98 10.15 22.35 57.79
CA SER A 98 10.74 22.02 59.10
C SER A 98 11.85 22.99 59.49
N ILE A 99 12.73 23.35 58.55
CA ILE A 99 13.77 24.36 58.77
C ILE A 99 13.14 25.72 59.06
N TYR A 100 12.17 26.15 58.25
CA TYR A 100 11.50 27.43 58.43
C TYR A 100 10.83 27.53 59.81
N LEU A 101 10.03 26.52 60.19
CA LEU A 101 9.40 26.46 61.50
C LEU A 101 10.42 26.45 62.64
N SER A 102 11.54 25.75 62.50
CA SER A 102 12.58 25.71 63.55
C SER A 102 13.34 27.03 63.76
N ILE A 103 13.32 27.92 62.78
CA ILE A 103 14.05 29.20 62.82
C ILE A 103 13.11 30.34 63.23
N TYR A 104 11.89 30.34 62.72
CA TYR A 104 10.96 31.47 62.83
C TYR A 104 9.84 31.28 63.86
N LEU A 105 9.65 30.06 64.39
CA LEU A 105 8.75 29.76 65.51
C LEU A 105 9.57 29.39 66.74
#